data_AF-A0A5C8NKS2-F1
#
_entry.id   AF-A0A5C8NKS2-F1
#
_cell.length_a   1.000
_cell.length_b   1.000
_cell.length_c   1.000
_cell.angle_alpha   90.00
_cell.angle_beta   90.00
_cell.angle_gamma   90.00
#
_symmetry.space_group_name_H-M   'P 1'
#
loop_
_entity.id
_entity.type
_entity.pdbx_description
1 polymer ?
#
loop_
_entity_poly.entity_id
_entity_poly.type
_entity_poly.pdbx_seq_one_letter_code
_entity_poly.pdbx_strand_id
1 'polypeptide(L)'
;MAASRPWLSRQMAVWAAFFGRREMAEHWWWRLLAARPGDVHALASIGHLRAEAGDPAGAIAAFEQAVAGGGAPASVWFNLGFMRQEAGDHERAIEAFDRAIAGDERLDRAWYGKALSLIKLGQIEEAIPLLKKNTELQPMSPFGWYQLAHAYHRLGQTERVENTIRKLAGFEPKVAKQLERETGVNVGVEVPF
;
A
#
# COMPACT_ATOMS: atom_id res chain seq x y z
N MET A 1 22.57 19.26 -32.32
CA MET A 1 21.59 18.85 -31.29
C MET A 1 21.61 17.33 -31.20
N ALA A 2 22.29 16.77 -30.18
CA ALA A 2 22.38 15.32 -30.04
C ALA A 2 21.02 14.77 -29.62
N ALA A 3 20.40 13.95 -30.45
CA ALA A 3 19.17 13.23 -30.11
C ALA A 3 19.35 12.56 -28.75
N SER A 4 18.53 12.95 -27.77
CA SER A 4 18.50 12.34 -26.44
C SER A 4 18.28 10.85 -26.62
N ARG A 5 19.29 10.02 -26.30
CA ARG A 5 19.19 8.56 -26.36
C ARG A 5 18.36 8.10 -25.14
N PRO A 6 17.06 7.78 -25.28
CA PRO A 6 16.19 7.58 -24.11
C PRO A 6 16.61 6.33 -23.32
N TRP A 7 17.15 5.33 -24.01
CA TRP A 7 17.72 4.13 -23.38
C TRP A 7 18.91 4.44 -22.47
N LEU A 8 19.76 5.40 -22.85
CA LEU A 8 20.92 5.82 -22.05
C LEU A 8 20.45 6.57 -20.80
N SER A 9 19.50 7.49 -20.96
CA SER A 9 18.90 8.19 -19.81
C SER A 9 18.31 7.20 -18.81
N ARG A 10 17.58 6.18 -19.30
CA ARG A 10 17.05 5.12 -18.44
C ARG A 10 18.16 4.36 -17.70
N GLN A 11 19.20 3.91 -18.40
CA GLN A 11 20.29 3.17 -17.78
C GLN A 11 21.01 4.02 -16.73
N MET A 12 21.37 5.25 -17.05
CA MET A 12 22.05 6.14 -16.12
C MET A 12 21.21 6.44 -14.87
N ALA A 13 19.88 6.60 -15.03
CA ALA A 13 18.98 6.81 -13.91
C ALA A 13 18.92 5.58 -12.98
N VAL A 14 18.81 4.37 -13.54
CA VAL A 14 18.81 3.12 -12.77
C VAL A 14 20.13 2.94 -12.02
N TRP A 15 21.26 3.17 -12.69
CA TRP A 15 22.58 3.08 -12.06
C TRP A 15 22.73 4.11 -10.94
N ALA A 16 22.32 5.36 -11.17
CA ALA A 16 22.37 6.39 -10.14
C ALA A 16 21.51 6.03 -8.93
N ALA A 17 20.29 5.51 -9.14
CA ALA A 17 19.42 5.04 -8.07
C ALA A 17 20.03 3.87 -7.29
N PHE A 18 20.62 2.90 -7.99
CA PHE A 18 21.31 1.76 -7.38
C PHE A 18 22.45 2.17 -6.45
N PHE A 19 23.20 3.22 -6.81
CA PHE A 19 24.27 3.77 -5.98
C PHE A 19 23.79 4.84 -4.98
N GLY A 20 22.49 5.01 -4.77
CA GLY A 20 21.93 5.99 -3.84
C GLY A 20 22.12 7.46 -4.25
N ARG A 21 22.54 7.71 -5.50
CA ARG A 21 22.72 9.07 -6.04
C ARG A 21 21.38 9.62 -6.55
N ARG A 22 20.49 9.94 -5.61
CA ARG A 22 19.08 10.34 -5.85
C ARG A 22 18.95 11.52 -6.81
N GLU A 23 19.69 12.60 -6.59
CA GLU A 23 19.64 13.79 -7.46
C GLU A 23 20.03 13.47 -8.90
N MET A 24 21.06 12.64 -9.07
CA MET A 24 21.50 12.23 -10.40
C MET A 24 20.48 11.29 -11.06
N ALA A 25 19.85 10.40 -10.28
CA ALA A 25 18.77 9.55 -10.78
C ALA A 25 17.59 10.38 -11.27
N GLU A 26 17.14 11.35 -10.46
CA GLU A 26 16.06 12.27 -10.84
C GLU A 26 16.42 13.09 -12.09
N HIS A 27 17.65 13.63 -12.18
CA HIS A 27 18.12 14.33 -13.37
C HIS A 27 17.98 13.46 -14.65
N TRP A 28 18.42 12.22 -14.60
CA TRP A 28 18.34 11.31 -15.74
C TRP A 28 16.89 10.89 -16.06
N TRP A 29 16.03 10.76 -15.05
CA TRP A 29 14.59 10.55 -15.27
C TRP A 29 13.94 11.75 -15.95
N TRP A 30 14.23 12.98 -15.52
CA TRP A 30 13.70 14.18 -16.19
C TRP A 30 14.19 14.30 -17.63
N ARG A 31 15.44 13.93 -17.91
CA ARG A 31 15.96 13.87 -19.28
C ARG A 31 15.23 12.82 -20.12
N LEU A 32 14.82 11.70 -19.53
CA LEU A 32 13.99 10.70 -20.21
C LEU A 32 12.58 11.26 -20.49
N LEU A 33 11.97 11.93 -19.51
CA LEU A 33 10.65 12.54 -19.64
C LEU A 33 10.60 13.67 -20.66
N ALA A 34 11.69 14.43 -20.82
CA ALA A 34 11.79 15.42 -21.90
C ALA A 34 11.65 14.80 -23.30
N ALA A 35 12.08 13.54 -23.47
CA ALA A 35 11.92 12.79 -24.71
C ALA A 35 10.61 11.98 -24.77
N ARG A 36 10.09 11.55 -23.61
CA ARG A 36 8.88 10.73 -23.45
C ARG A 36 8.08 11.18 -22.21
N PRO A 37 7.26 12.24 -22.32
CA PRO A 37 6.61 12.85 -21.16
C PRO A 37 5.67 11.92 -20.36
N GLY A 38 5.12 10.89 -21.01
CA GLY A 38 4.22 9.91 -20.38
C GLY A 38 4.88 8.58 -20.02
N ASP A 39 6.21 8.51 -19.90
CA ASP A 39 6.88 7.26 -19.51
C ASP A 39 6.54 6.91 -18.05
N VAL A 40 5.60 5.97 -17.90
CA VAL A 40 5.06 5.52 -16.60
C VAL A 40 6.18 5.07 -15.65
N HIS A 41 7.20 4.38 -16.16
CA HIS A 41 8.30 3.88 -15.34
C HIS A 41 9.14 5.04 -14.78
N ALA A 42 9.47 6.02 -15.62
CA ALA A 42 10.21 7.21 -15.19
C ALA A 42 9.43 8.02 -14.15
N LEU A 43 8.13 8.27 -14.40
CA LEU A 43 7.26 8.99 -13.47
C LEU A 43 7.10 8.26 -12.13
N ALA A 44 6.87 6.94 -12.16
CA ALA A 44 6.81 6.14 -10.94
C ALA A 44 8.13 6.11 -10.17
N SER A 45 9.27 6.11 -10.89
CA SER A 45 10.60 6.15 -10.27
C SER A 45 10.86 7.51 -9.59
N ILE A 46 10.46 8.62 -10.22
CA ILE A 46 10.51 9.95 -9.59
C ILE A 46 9.60 9.99 -8.37
N GLY A 47 8.37 9.47 -8.47
CA GLY A 47 7.45 9.42 -7.35
C GLY A 47 8.03 8.70 -6.14
N HIS A 48 8.70 7.57 -6.37
CA HIS A 48 9.40 6.83 -5.31
C HIS A 48 10.57 7.63 -4.71
N LEU A 49 11.44 8.21 -5.54
CA LEU A 49 12.57 9.01 -5.08
C LEU A 49 12.13 10.20 -4.23
N ARG A 50 11.02 10.87 -4.60
CA ARG A 50 10.47 12.00 -3.85
C ARG A 50 9.84 11.58 -2.54
N ALA A 51 9.14 10.44 -2.51
CA ALA A 51 8.62 9.87 -1.27
C ALA A 51 9.77 9.58 -0.28
N GLU A 52 10.87 8.98 -0.76
CA GLU A 52 12.07 8.74 0.07
C GLU A 52 12.81 10.01 0.49
N ALA A 53 12.64 11.11 -0.25
CA ALA A 53 13.21 12.41 0.07
C ALA A 53 12.35 13.22 1.05
N GLY A 54 11.19 12.70 1.46
CA GLY A 54 10.26 13.42 2.34
C GLY A 54 9.46 14.50 1.63
N ASP A 55 9.30 14.40 0.30
CA ASP A 55 8.41 15.25 -0.51
C ASP A 55 7.16 14.46 -0.94
N PRO A 56 6.16 14.31 -0.05
CA PRO A 56 4.95 13.56 -0.36
C PRO A 56 4.12 14.23 -1.46
N ALA A 57 4.12 15.57 -1.54
CA ALA A 57 3.37 16.31 -2.56
C ALA A 57 3.94 16.06 -3.96
N GLY A 58 5.26 16.12 -4.11
CA GLY A 58 5.92 15.81 -5.37
C GLY A 58 5.82 14.32 -5.74
N ALA A 59 5.80 13.42 -4.76
CA ALA A 59 5.57 12.00 -4.99
C ALA A 59 4.17 11.73 -5.57
N ILE A 60 3.13 12.29 -4.95
CA ILE A 60 1.74 12.20 -5.42
C ILE A 60 1.61 12.75 -6.83
N ALA A 61 2.15 13.95 -7.09
CA ALA A 61 2.09 14.57 -8.42
C ALA A 61 2.74 13.71 -9.51
N ALA A 62 3.87 13.07 -9.21
CA ALA A 62 4.53 12.18 -10.16
C ALA A 62 3.72 10.90 -10.41
N PHE A 63 3.13 10.29 -9.38
CA PHE A 63 2.26 9.13 -9.54
C PHE A 63 0.96 9.46 -10.28
N GLU A 64 0.35 10.63 -10.03
CA GLU A 64 -0.83 11.11 -10.76
C GLU A 64 -0.55 11.24 -12.26
N GLN A 65 0.59 11.83 -12.61
CA GLN A 65 1.03 11.88 -14.02
C GLN A 65 1.25 10.48 -14.59
N ALA A 66 1.83 9.57 -13.81
CA ALA A 66 2.09 8.19 -14.26
C ALA A 66 0.79 7.46 -14.60
N VAL A 67 -0.28 7.66 -13.82
CA VAL A 67 -1.56 6.99 -14.04
C VAL A 67 -2.45 7.67 -15.10
N ALA A 68 -2.28 8.97 -15.32
CA ALA A 68 -3.05 9.75 -16.28
C ALA A 68 -2.84 9.30 -17.74
N GLY A 69 -1.65 8.79 -18.07
CA GLY A 69 -1.31 8.34 -19.43
C GLY A 69 -2.00 7.05 -19.90
N GLY A 70 -2.70 6.35 -19.00
CA GLY A 70 -3.26 5.02 -19.28
C GLY A 70 -2.19 3.93 -19.27
N GLY A 71 -2.58 2.70 -18.89
CA GLY A 71 -1.67 1.55 -18.87
C GLY A 71 -0.69 1.50 -17.69
N ALA A 72 -0.87 2.34 -16.66
CA ALA A 72 -0.10 2.22 -15.44
C ALA A 72 -0.41 0.88 -14.73
N PRO A 73 0.61 0.13 -14.29
CA PRO A 73 0.40 -1.14 -13.61
C PRO A 73 -0.25 -0.92 -12.24
N ALA A 74 -0.89 -1.97 -11.71
CA ALA A 74 -1.56 -1.95 -10.40
C ALA A 74 -0.66 -1.43 -9.28
N SER A 75 0.65 -1.71 -9.33
CA SER A 75 1.63 -1.23 -8.34
C SER A 75 1.76 0.29 -8.29
N VAL A 76 1.61 1.00 -9.42
CA VAL A 76 1.68 2.47 -9.46
C VAL A 76 0.42 3.08 -8.85
N TRP A 77 -0.75 2.50 -9.15
CA TRP A 77 -2.00 2.87 -8.50
C TRP A 77 -1.97 2.62 -6.98
N PHE A 78 -1.41 1.50 -6.55
CA PHE A 78 -1.19 1.22 -5.13
C PHE A 78 -0.28 2.27 -4.47
N ASN A 79 0.84 2.62 -5.10
CA ASN A 79 1.75 3.63 -4.55
C ASN A 79 1.08 5.02 -4.47
N LEU A 80 0.28 5.40 -5.45
CA LEU A 80 -0.53 6.61 -5.39
C LEU A 80 -1.51 6.58 -4.21
N GLY A 81 -2.24 5.48 -4.05
CA GLY A 81 -3.18 5.29 -2.94
C GLY A 81 -2.49 5.34 -1.59
N PHE A 82 -1.35 4.66 -1.45
CA PHE A 82 -0.53 4.71 -0.25
C PHE A 82 -0.10 6.14 0.08
N MET A 83 0.42 6.89 -0.89
CA MET A 83 0.84 8.26 -0.63
C MET A 83 -0.30 9.20 -0.25
N ARG A 84 -1.48 9.05 -0.89
CA ARG A 84 -2.68 9.80 -0.52
C ARG A 84 -3.17 9.45 0.87
N GLN A 85 -3.11 8.16 1.24
CA GLN A 85 -3.45 7.69 2.58
C GLN A 85 -2.52 8.31 3.64
N GLU A 86 -1.21 8.36 3.39
CA GLU A 86 -0.24 9.01 4.29
C GLU A 86 -0.46 10.53 4.39
N ALA A 87 -0.96 11.15 3.32
CA ALA A 87 -1.37 12.56 3.31
C ALA A 87 -2.74 12.81 3.98
N GLY A 88 -3.46 11.75 4.41
CA GLY A 88 -4.79 11.84 5.01
C GLY A 88 -5.95 12.00 4.02
N ASP A 89 -5.68 11.97 2.70
CA ASP A 89 -6.70 12.03 1.64
C ASP A 89 -7.27 10.62 1.39
N HIS A 90 -8.03 10.12 2.37
CA HIS A 90 -8.51 8.74 2.42
C HIS A 90 -9.51 8.42 1.29
N GLU A 91 -10.38 9.35 0.92
CA GLU A 91 -11.34 9.20 -0.16
C GLU A 91 -10.62 8.95 -1.49
N ARG A 92 -9.65 9.80 -1.80
CA ARG A 92 -8.86 9.65 -3.03
C ARG A 92 -7.86 8.49 -2.97
N ALA A 93 -7.46 8.06 -1.78
CA ALA A 93 -6.69 6.83 -1.61
C ALA A 93 -7.53 5.60 -1.97
N ILE A 94 -8.79 5.55 -1.54
CA ILE A 94 -9.74 4.48 -1.88
C ILE A 94 -9.90 4.35 -3.40
N GLU A 95 -10.10 5.46 -4.11
CA GLU A 95 -10.19 5.46 -5.58
C GLU A 95 -8.94 4.84 -6.23
N ALA A 96 -7.75 5.22 -5.75
CA ALA A 96 -6.50 4.69 -6.28
C ALA A 96 -6.32 3.19 -5.95
N PHE A 97 -6.70 2.75 -4.75
CA PHE A 97 -6.69 1.34 -4.39
C PHE A 97 -7.70 0.52 -5.20
N ASP A 98 -8.87 1.07 -5.53
CA ASP A 98 -9.83 0.42 -6.42
C ASP A 98 -9.27 0.18 -7.81
N ARG A 99 -8.55 1.17 -8.35
CA ARG A 99 -7.83 1.01 -9.63
C ARG A 99 -6.70 0.00 -9.53
N ALA A 100 -6.00 -0.06 -8.39
CA ALA A 100 -4.97 -1.07 -8.15
C ALA A 100 -5.56 -2.49 -8.10
N ILE A 101 -6.64 -2.69 -7.34
CA ILE A 101 -7.35 -3.97 -7.22
C ILE A 101 -7.91 -4.43 -8.57
N ALA A 102 -8.51 -3.53 -9.34
CA ALA A 102 -9.02 -3.85 -10.67
C ALA A 102 -7.91 -4.26 -11.66
N GLY A 103 -6.69 -3.75 -11.47
CA GLY A 103 -5.53 -4.13 -12.28
C GLY A 103 -4.85 -5.43 -11.82
N ASP A 104 -4.91 -5.75 -10.53
CA ASP A 104 -4.41 -6.98 -9.93
C ASP A 104 -5.18 -7.32 -8.64
N GLU A 105 -6.15 -8.23 -8.75
CA GLU A 105 -6.96 -8.66 -7.60
C GLU A 105 -6.15 -9.43 -6.54
N ARG A 106 -4.94 -9.89 -6.88
CA ARG A 106 -4.04 -10.59 -5.94
C ARG A 106 -3.11 -9.64 -5.18
N LEU A 107 -3.18 -8.34 -5.45
CA LEU A 107 -2.40 -7.33 -4.74
C LEU A 107 -2.96 -7.10 -3.34
N ASP A 108 -2.59 -7.96 -2.40
CA ASP A 108 -3.10 -8.00 -1.03
C ASP A 108 -3.00 -6.66 -0.30
N ARG A 109 -1.90 -5.92 -0.53
CA ARG A 109 -1.66 -4.61 0.09
C ARG A 109 -2.66 -3.54 -0.35
N ALA A 110 -3.22 -3.64 -1.56
CA ALA A 110 -4.25 -2.70 -2.03
C ALA A 110 -5.59 -2.93 -1.30
N TRP A 111 -5.98 -4.20 -1.11
CA TRP A 111 -7.14 -4.54 -0.28
C TRP A 111 -6.98 -4.04 1.16
N TYR A 112 -5.80 -4.24 1.75
CA TYR A 112 -5.48 -3.77 3.09
C TYR A 112 -5.49 -2.24 3.20
N GLY A 113 -4.85 -1.53 2.27
CA GLY A 113 -4.82 -0.06 2.24
C GLY A 113 -6.22 0.56 2.09
N LYS A 114 -7.05 -0.01 1.19
CA LYS A 114 -8.45 0.42 1.05
C LYS A 114 -9.23 0.22 2.35
N ALA A 115 -9.08 -0.94 2.99
CA ALA A 115 -9.74 -1.23 4.26
C ALA A 115 -9.33 -0.25 5.37
N LEU A 116 -8.04 0.05 5.50
CA LEU A 116 -7.55 1.03 6.48
C LEU A 116 -8.11 2.43 6.23
N SER A 117 -8.18 2.85 4.96
CA SER A 117 -8.75 4.14 4.59
C SER A 117 -10.24 4.23 4.96
N LEU A 118 -11.03 3.19 4.70
CA LEU A 118 -12.44 3.12 5.13
C LEU A 118 -12.58 3.15 6.65
N ILE A 119 -11.73 2.43 7.39
CA ILE A 119 -11.72 2.45 8.86
C ILE A 119 -11.44 3.85 9.40
N LYS A 120 -10.54 4.61 8.76
CA LYS A 120 -10.23 6.01 9.11
C LYS A 120 -11.39 6.96 8.84
N LEU A 121 -12.16 6.70 7.79
CA LEU A 121 -13.42 7.40 7.49
C LEU A 121 -14.61 6.94 8.37
N GLY A 122 -14.40 5.94 9.24
CA GLY A 122 -15.44 5.41 10.13
C GLY A 122 -16.36 4.36 9.48
N GLN A 123 -16.10 3.96 8.24
CA GLN A 123 -16.88 2.98 7.46
C GLN A 123 -16.39 1.55 7.74
N ILE A 124 -16.57 1.09 8.98
CA ILE A 124 -15.99 -0.18 9.46
C ILE A 124 -16.63 -1.39 8.77
N GLU A 125 -17.94 -1.37 8.59
CA GLU A 125 -18.73 -2.45 7.99
C GLU A 125 -18.26 -2.74 6.56
N GLU A 126 -17.95 -1.68 5.80
CA GLU A 126 -17.45 -1.76 4.43
C GLU A 126 -16.00 -2.25 4.37
N ALA A 127 -15.20 -2.02 5.41
CA ALA A 127 -13.82 -2.48 5.49
C ALA A 127 -13.69 -3.99 5.77
N ILE A 128 -14.64 -4.59 6.49
CA ILE A 128 -14.62 -6.02 6.86
C ILE A 128 -14.47 -6.96 5.65
N PRO A 129 -15.27 -6.87 4.57
CA PRO A 129 -15.09 -7.75 3.42
C PRO A 129 -13.72 -7.59 2.75
N LEU A 130 -13.15 -6.38 2.75
CA LEU A 130 -11.82 -6.12 2.20
C LEU A 130 -10.71 -6.75 3.06
N LEU A 131 -10.83 -6.65 4.38
CA LEU A 131 -9.90 -7.32 5.31
C LEU A 131 -9.99 -8.83 5.18
N LYS A 132 -11.19 -9.40 5.04
CA LYS A 132 -11.35 -10.83 4.75
C LYS A 132 -10.61 -11.22 3.47
N LYS A 133 -10.80 -10.45 2.38
CA LYS A 133 -10.09 -10.70 1.12
C LYS A 133 -8.57 -10.62 1.29
N ASN A 134 -8.06 -9.65 2.05
CA ASN A 134 -6.64 -9.58 2.39
C ASN A 134 -6.16 -10.83 3.16
N THR A 135 -6.93 -11.31 4.16
CA THR A 135 -6.58 -12.53 4.90
C THR A 135 -6.67 -13.81 4.06
N GLU A 136 -7.50 -13.86 3.02
CA GLU A 136 -7.52 -14.97 2.07
C GLU A 136 -6.26 -14.99 1.20
N LEU A 137 -5.78 -13.82 0.78
CA LEU A 137 -4.55 -13.68 0.00
C LEU A 137 -3.29 -13.90 0.85
N GLN A 138 -3.34 -13.55 2.13
CA GLN A 138 -2.24 -13.63 3.09
C GLN A 138 -2.67 -14.38 4.37
N PRO A 139 -2.95 -15.69 4.30
CA PRO A 139 -3.56 -16.44 5.40
C PRO A 139 -2.70 -16.52 6.66
N MET A 140 -1.37 -16.47 6.51
CA MET A 140 -0.40 -16.52 7.62
C MET A 140 0.17 -15.14 7.98
N SER A 141 -0.39 -14.05 7.45
CA SER A 141 0.01 -12.70 7.81
C SER A 141 -0.88 -12.17 8.94
N PRO A 142 -0.33 -11.71 10.08
CA PRO A 142 -1.14 -11.27 11.20
C PRO A 142 -1.86 -9.94 10.95
N PHE A 143 -1.39 -9.09 10.02
CA PHE A 143 -1.88 -7.71 9.88
C PHE A 143 -3.36 -7.63 9.52
N GLY A 144 -3.81 -8.39 8.52
CA GLY A 144 -5.21 -8.41 8.08
C GLY A 144 -6.14 -8.95 9.18
N TRP A 145 -5.73 -10.04 9.83
CA TRP A 145 -6.49 -10.65 10.94
C TRP A 145 -6.59 -9.72 12.15
N TYR A 146 -5.50 -9.02 12.48
CA TYR A 146 -5.47 -8.05 13.58
C TYR A 146 -6.48 -6.92 13.35
N GLN A 147 -6.46 -6.30 12.16
CA GLN A 147 -7.43 -5.25 11.82
C GLN A 147 -8.86 -5.79 11.78
N LEU A 148 -9.06 -7.04 11.34
CA LEU A 148 -10.37 -7.66 11.29
C LEU A 148 -10.94 -7.92 12.69
N ALA A 149 -10.12 -8.35 13.64
CA ALA A 149 -10.52 -8.49 15.04
C ALA A 149 -10.94 -7.15 15.64
N HIS A 150 -10.15 -6.10 15.44
CA HIS A 150 -10.48 -4.74 15.89
C HIS A 150 -11.77 -4.21 15.26
N ALA A 151 -11.96 -4.45 13.96
CA ALA A 151 -13.20 -4.08 13.27
C ALA A 151 -14.42 -4.79 13.88
N TYR A 152 -14.35 -6.10 14.12
CA TYR A 152 -15.43 -6.83 14.79
C TYR A 152 -15.67 -6.38 16.23
N HIS A 153 -14.61 -6.07 16.97
CA HIS A 153 -14.71 -5.58 18.33
C HIS A 153 -15.45 -4.23 18.39
N ARG A 154 -15.13 -3.29 17.48
CA ARG A 154 -15.84 -2.01 17.36
C ARG A 154 -17.33 -2.16 17.03
N LEU A 155 -17.71 -3.25 16.36
CA LEU A 155 -19.11 -3.59 16.05
C LEU A 155 -19.79 -4.47 17.12
N GLY A 156 -19.12 -4.77 18.24
CA GLY A 156 -19.66 -5.62 19.30
C GLY A 156 -19.80 -7.10 18.92
N GLN A 157 -19.13 -7.56 17.86
CA GLN A 157 -19.25 -8.93 17.34
C GLN A 157 -18.26 -9.88 18.04
N THR A 158 -18.45 -10.08 19.35
CA THR A 158 -17.53 -10.83 20.24
C THR A 158 -17.18 -12.22 19.72
N GLU A 159 -18.17 -12.99 19.25
CA GLU A 159 -17.93 -14.35 18.71
C GLU A 159 -16.94 -14.35 17.54
N ARG A 160 -17.03 -13.34 16.66
CA ARG A 160 -16.11 -13.22 15.52
C ARG A 160 -14.72 -12.79 15.96
N VAL A 161 -14.61 -11.95 16.99
CA VAL A 161 -13.33 -11.60 17.61
C VAL A 161 -12.65 -12.85 18.15
N GLU A 162 -13.36 -13.65 18.95
CA GLU A 162 -12.83 -14.91 19.50
C GLU A 162 -12.32 -15.84 18.41
N ASN A 163 -13.10 -16.05 17.35
CA ASN A 163 -12.70 -16.91 16.25
C ASN A 163 -11.44 -16.40 15.55
N THR A 164 -11.32 -15.09 15.35
CA THR A 164 -10.11 -14.48 14.78
C THR A 164 -8.90 -14.65 15.70
N ILE A 165 -9.06 -14.44 17.01
CA ILE A 165 -7.97 -14.63 17.97
C ILE A 165 -7.52 -16.10 17.99
N ARG A 166 -8.44 -17.06 18.01
CA ARG A 166 -8.10 -18.50 17.94
C ARG A 166 -7.31 -18.84 16.66
N LYS A 167 -7.70 -18.28 15.51
CA LYS A 167 -6.95 -18.44 14.26
C LYS A 167 -5.55 -17.87 14.37
N LEU A 168 -5.41 -16.63 14.86
CA LEU A 168 -4.11 -15.99 15.07
C LEU A 168 -3.24 -16.78 16.05
N ALA A 169 -3.82 -17.36 17.11
CA ALA A 169 -3.08 -18.13 18.10
C ALA A 169 -2.36 -19.34 17.49
N GLY A 170 -2.90 -19.90 16.40
CA GLY A 170 -2.31 -21.05 15.70
C GLY A 170 -1.01 -20.75 14.96
N PHE A 171 -0.71 -19.49 14.62
CA PHE A 171 0.49 -19.14 13.85
C PHE A 171 1.25 -17.91 14.38
N GLU A 172 0.56 -16.98 15.03
CA GLU A 172 1.11 -15.76 15.64
C GLU A 172 0.56 -15.56 17.07
N PRO A 173 0.95 -16.43 18.03
CA PRO A 173 0.41 -16.42 19.39
C PRO A 173 0.69 -15.13 20.17
N LYS A 174 1.80 -14.43 19.86
CA LYS A 174 2.11 -13.13 20.47
C LYS A 174 1.08 -12.07 20.09
N VAL A 175 0.71 -12.01 18.80
CA VAL A 175 -0.31 -11.08 18.29
C VAL A 175 -1.69 -11.45 18.84
N ALA A 176 -2.02 -12.74 18.87
CA ALA A 176 -3.26 -13.22 19.46
C ALA A 176 -3.39 -12.83 20.93
N LYS A 177 -2.31 -13.00 21.72
CA LYS A 177 -2.28 -12.61 23.13
C LYS A 177 -2.42 -11.11 23.34
N GLN A 178 -1.82 -10.31 22.46
CA GLN A 178 -2.01 -8.87 22.46
C GLN A 178 -3.47 -8.49 22.22
N LEU A 179 -4.13 -9.09 21.23
CA LEU A 179 -5.54 -8.85 20.95
C LEU A 179 -6.47 -9.22 22.09
N GLU A 180 -6.19 -10.30 22.85
CA GLU A 180 -6.98 -10.62 24.05
C GLU A 180 -6.95 -9.46 25.06
N ARG A 181 -5.77 -8.86 25.27
CA ARG A 181 -5.58 -7.74 26.19
C ARG A 181 -6.29 -6.48 25.71
N GLU A 182 -6.22 -6.20 24.41
CA GLU A 182 -6.80 -4.99 23.81
C GLU A 182 -8.32 -5.05 23.71
N THR A 183 -8.87 -6.21 23.34
CA THR A 183 -10.32 -6.39 23.14
C THR A 183 -11.05 -6.84 24.41
N GLY A 184 -10.32 -7.28 25.43
CA GLY A 184 -10.89 -7.90 26.64
C GLY A 184 -11.48 -9.29 26.40
N VAL A 185 -11.40 -9.81 25.18
CA VAL A 185 -11.93 -11.13 24.79
C VAL A 185 -10.85 -12.18 25.04
N ASN A 186 -11.00 -12.94 26.12
CA ASN A 186 -10.03 -13.95 26.52
C ASN A 186 -10.44 -15.33 25.98
N VAL A 187 -9.60 -15.93 25.14
CA VAL A 187 -9.75 -17.28 24.61
C VAL A 187 -8.68 -18.24 25.13
N GLY A 188 -7.88 -17.82 26.12
CA GLY A 188 -6.86 -18.64 26.75
C GLY A 188 -5.60 -18.82 25.90
N VAL A 189 -5.19 -17.82 25.11
CA VAL A 189 -3.98 -17.93 24.29
C VAL A 189 -2.74 -18.08 25.18
N GLU A 190 -2.03 -19.19 24.99
CA GLU A 190 -0.70 -19.44 25.55
C GLU A 190 0.36 -19.00 24.54
N VAL A 191 1.41 -18.31 25.02
CA VAL A 191 2.54 -17.88 24.19
C VAL A 191 3.71 -18.82 24.49
N PRO A 192 4.09 -19.71 23.57
CA PRO A 192 5.26 -20.56 23.77
C PRO A 192 6.54 -19.71 23.85
N PHE A 193 7.46 -20.14 24.71
CA PHE A 193 8.73 -19.47 25.01
C PHE A 193 9.71 -19.52 23.83
#